data_AF-A0A0D2X813-F1
#
_entry.id   AF-A0A0D2X813-F1
#
_cell.length_a   1.000
_cell.length_b   1.000
_cell.length_c   1.000
_cell.angle_alpha   90.00
_cell.angle_beta   90.00
_cell.angle_gamma   90.00
#
_symmetry.space_group_name_H-M   'P 1'
#
loop_
_entity.id
_entity.type
_entity.pdbx_description
1 polymer ?
#
loop_
_entity_poly.entity_id
_entity_poly.type
_entity_poly.pdbx_seq_one_letter_code
_entity_poly.pdbx_strand_id
1 'polypeptide(L)'
;MRQAGRYLPEYHEAKGNRDFFECCRDPEVATEITLQPVRRFAGLIDAAIIFSDILVIPQAMGMTVEMVEKKGPHFPNPLQNPDDGQYGQVLAKNVDVAAELGYVYDAITLTRQKLEGQVPLIGFCGAPWTLFCYMVEGGGTKLFAQVKTWIYKYPEESKKLLAKIADICVDHLALQVKAGAQV
;
A
#
# COMPACT_ATOMS: atom_id res chain seq x y z
N MET A 1 -0.62 -15.21 2.59
CA MET A 1 -2.01 -15.10 2.07
C MET A 1 -2.67 -13.93 2.77
N ARG A 2 -3.56 -13.19 2.09
CA ARG A 2 -4.38 -12.13 2.70
C ARG A 2 -5.66 -12.75 3.25
N GLN A 3 -6.18 -12.21 4.36
CA GLN A 3 -7.48 -12.61 4.91
C GLN A 3 -8.61 -12.27 3.94
N ALA A 4 -8.59 -11.07 3.35
CA ALA A 4 -9.46 -10.68 2.24
C ALA A 4 -8.72 -10.92 0.91
N GLY A 5 -9.21 -11.83 0.07
CA GLY A 5 -8.55 -12.09 -1.21
C GLY A 5 -9.12 -13.24 -2.04
N ARG A 6 -8.40 -13.54 -3.12
CA ARG A 6 -8.76 -14.45 -4.23
C ARG A 6 -9.18 -15.89 -3.87
N TYR A 7 -9.06 -16.31 -2.62
CA TYR A 7 -9.55 -17.62 -2.20
C TYR A 7 -11.06 -17.60 -1.85
N LEU A 8 -11.63 -16.41 -1.70
CA LEU A 8 -13.06 -16.18 -1.46
C LEU A 8 -13.76 -15.90 -2.81
N PRO A 9 -14.77 -16.68 -3.22
CA PRO A 9 -15.57 -16.38 -4.41
C PRO A 9 -16.17 -14.95 -4.39
N GLU A 10 -16.69 -14.51 -3.27
CA GLU A 10 -17.28 -13.18 -3.05
C GLU A 10 -16.26 -12.03 -3.24
N TYR A 11 -14.96 -12.29 -3.09
CA TYR A 11 -13.92 -11.31 -3.43
C TYR A 11 -13.94 -11.01 -4.94
N HIS A 12 -14.12 -12.05 -5.77
CA HIS A 12 -14.17 -11.89 -7.22
C HIS A 12 -15.44 -11.13 -7.65
N GLU A 13 -16.55 -11.35 -6.96
CA GLU A 13 -17.81 -10.62 -7.18
C GLU A 13 -17.65 -9.12 -6.86
N ALA A 14 -17.09 -8.79 -5.69
CA ALA A 14 -16.87 -7.40 -5.28
C ALA A 14 -15.84 -6.66 -6.17
N LYS A 15 -14.75 -7.34 -6.53
CA LYS A 15 -13.74 -6.81 -7.46
C LYS A 15 -14.35 -6.57 -8.85
N GLY A 16 -15.13 -7.53 -9.35
CA GLY A 16 -15.63 -7.52 -10.72
C GLY A 16 -14.50 -7.33 -11.75
N ASN A 17 -14.72 -6.39 -12.68
CA ASN A 17 -13.76 -6.06 -13.74
C ASN A 17 -12.74 -4.98 -13.36
N ARG A 18 -12.82 -4.42 -12.15
CA ARG A 18 -11.90 -3.37 -11.70
C ARG A 18 -10.48 -3.91 -11.59
N ASP A 19 -9.50 -3.05 -11.85
CA ASP A 19 -8.13 -3.33 -11.47
C ASP A 19 -7.97 -3.31 -9.93
N PHE A 20 -6.83 -3.78 -9.46
CA PHE A 20 -6.59 -3.92 -8.03
C PHE A 20 -6.51 -2.56 -7.29
N PHE A 21 -5.89 -1.55 -7.90
CA PHE A 21 -5.78 -0.22 -7.31
C PHE A 21 -7.08 0.58 -7.43
N GLU A 22 -7.89 0.36 -8.47
CA GLU A 22 -9.28 0.84 -8.53
C GLU A 22 -10.09 0.35 -7.33
N CYS A 23 -9.96 -0.93 -6.96
CA CYS A 23 -10.61 -1.46 -5.76
C CYS A 23 -10.10 -0.80 -4.47
N CYS A 24 -8.80 -0.48 -4.41
CA CYS A 24 -8.23 0.20 -3.24
C CYS A 24 -8.72 1.65 -3.13
N ARG A 25 -8.99 2.32 -4.26
CA ARG A 25 -9.40 3.73 -4.33
C ARG A 25 -10.91 3.96 -4.16
N ASP A 26 -11.71 2.90 -4.18
CA ASP A 26 -13.15 2.94 -3.93
C ASP A 26 -13.42 2.51 -2.48
N PRO A 27 -13.78 3.45 -1.56
CA PRO A 27 -13.99 3.15 -0.15
C PRO A 27 -15.07 2.09 0.10
N GLU A 28 -16.13 2.05 -0.72
CA GLU A 28 -17.21 1.08 -0.56
C GLU A 28 -16.74 -0.32 -0.95
N VAL A 29 -16.00 -0.43 -2.06
CA VAL A 29 -15.43 -1.72 -2.52
C VAL A 29 -14.37 -2.22 -1.54
N ALA A 30 -13.45 -1.37 -1.10
CA ALA A 30 -12.43 -1.72 -0.11
C ALA A 30 -13.06 -2.16 1.21
N THR A 31 -14.11 -1.46 1.66
CA THR A 31 -14.87 -1.82 2.86
C THR A 31 -15.55 -3.18 2.70
N GLU A 32 -16.27 -3.40 1.60
CA GLU A 32 -16.97 -4.66 1.36
C GLU A 32 -15.99 -5.83 1.36
N ILE A 33 -14.87 -5.72 0.64
CA ILE A 33 -13.82 -6.74 0.60
C ILE A 33 -13.24 -6.99 2.01
N THR A 34 -13.05 -5.94 2.82
CA THR A 34 -12.55 -6.07 4.19
C THR A 34 -13.51 -6.85 5.09
N LEU A 35 -14.82 -6.67 4.92
CA LEU A 35 -15.85 -7.29 5.76
C LEU A 35 -16.13 -8.77 5.40
N GLN A 36 -15.86 -9.19 4.17
CA GLN A 36 -16.14 -10.56 3.70
C GLN A 36 -15.61 -11.66 4.62
N PRO A 37 -14.33 -11.66 5.05
CA PRO A 37 -13.82 -12.73 5.89
C PRO A 37 -14.40 -12.67 7.31
N VAL A 38 -14.68 -11.48 7.83
CA VAL A 38 -15.33 -11.30 9.15
C VAL A 38 -16.72 -11.95 9.13
N ARG A 39 -17.48 -11.77 8.04
CA ARG A 39 -18.80 -12.40 7.87
C ARG A 39 -18.70 -13.91 7.65
N ARG A 40 -17.81 -14.36 6.77
CA ARG A 40 -17.69 -15.78 6.40
C ARG A 40 -17.19 -16.65 7.55
N PHE A 41 -16.27 -16.13 8.35
CA PHE A 41 -15.65 -16.83 9.46
C PHE A 41 -16.09 -16.24 10.80
N ALA A 42 -17.36 -15.87 10.91
CA ALA A 42 -17.93 -15.26 12.10
C ALA A 42 -17.60 -16.08 13.36
N GLY A 43 -17.04 -15.41 14.38
CA GLY A 43 -16.60 -16.03 15.63
C GLY A 43 -15.23 -16.72 15.59
N LEU A 44 -14.54 -16.75 14.44
CA LEU A 44 -13.18 -17.31 14.29
C LEU A 44 -12.12 -16.25 13.97
N ILE A 45 -12.55 -15.05 13.56
CA ILE A 45 -11.67 -13.93 13.23
C ILE A 45 -11.74 -12.92 14.36
N ASP A 46 -10.59 -12.58 14.93
CA ASP A 46 -10.47 -11.64 16.05
C ASP A 46 -10.09 -10.21 15.63
N ALA A 47 -9.82 -9.98 14.34
CA ALA A 47 -9.50 -8.68 13.78
C ALA A 47 -9.80 -8.61 12.29
N ALA A 48 -10.21 -7.45 11.81
CA ALA A 48 -10.21 -7.13 10.38
C ALA A 48 -8.93 -6.37 10.03
N ILE A 49 -8.40 -6.57 8.82
CA ILE A 49 -7.33 -5.73 8.27
C ILE A 49 -7.87 -5.00 7.04
N ILE A 50 -7.67 -3.68 6.98
CA ILE A 50 -8.18 -2.88 5.87
C ILE A 50 -7.66 -3.41 4.52
N PHE A 51 -8.54 -3.50 3.52
CA PHE A 51 -8.14 -3.81 2.17
C PHE A 51 -7.47 -2.60 1.52
N SER A 52 -6.15 -2.68 1.38
CA SER A 52 -5.31 -1.69 0.71
C SER A 52 -4.04 -2.37 0.18
N ASP A 53 -3.00 -1.60 -0.15
CA ASP A 53 -1.70 -2.11 -0.56
C ASP A 53 -0.56 -1.22 -0.08
N ILE A 54 0.61 -1.80 0.18
CA ILE A 54 1.79 -1.04 0.62
C ILE A 54 2.28 -0.08 -0.47
N LEU A 55 2.01 -0.36 -1.74
CA LEU A 55 2.53 0.40 -2.88
C LEU A 55 1.75 1.70 -3.16
N VAL A 56 0.72 2.01 -2.36
CA VAL A 56 0.04 3.31 -2.41
C VAL A 56 0.99 4.46 -2.04
N ILE A 57 2.01 4.22 -1.20
CA ILE A 57 3.01 5.23 -0.82
C ILE A 57 3.89 5.61 -2.02
N PRO A 58 4.55 4.66 -2.72
CA PRO A 58 5.23 4.97 -3.98
C PRO A 58 4.33 5.67 -5.02
N GLN A 59 3.04 5.31 -5.11
CA GLN A 59 2.09 6.02 -5.99
C GLN A 59 1.89 7.48 -5.57
N ALA A 60 1.68 7.76 -4.28
CA ALA A 60 1.59 9.12 -3.75
C ALA A 60 2.88 9.92 -3.98
N MET A 61 4.04 9.25 -3.94
CA MET A 61 5.34 9.83 -4.28
C MET A 61 5.54 10.09 -5.78
N GLY A 62 4.57 9.74 -6.62
CA GLY A 62 4.54 10.05 -8.05
C GLY A 62 5.01 8.92 -8.97
N MET A 63 5.26 7.71 -8.45
CA MET A 63 5.63 6.56 -9.28
C MET A 63 4.40 5.82 -9.79
N THR A 64 4.41 5.42 -11.05
CA THR A 64 3.39 4.54 -11.62
C THR A 64 3.57 3.11 -11.11
N VAL A 65 2.47 2.47 -10.70
CA VAL A 65 2.44 1.06 -10.30
C VAL A 65 1.27 0.36 -10.98
N GLU A 66 1.57 -0.75 -11.63
CA GLU A 66 0.61 -1.57 -12.36
C GLU A 66 0.50 -2.94 -11.69
N MET A 67 -0.71 -3.50 -11.64
CA MET A 67 -0.91 -4.87 -11.17
C MET A 67 -1.00 -5.80 -12.37
N VAL A 68 0.10 -6.48 -12.70
CA VAL A 68 0.16 -7.38 -13.85
C VAL A 68 -0.34 -8.76 -13.45
N GLU A 69 -1.32 -9.29 -14.19
CA GLU A 69 -1.91 -10.59 -13.91
C GLU A 69 -0.83 -11.69 -13.83
N LYS A 70 -0.90 -12.52 -12.79
CA LYS A 70 0.05 -13.62 -12.49
C LYS A 70 1.50 -13.22 -12.22
N LYS A 71 1.89 -11.95 -12.42
CA LYS A 71 3.24 -11.43 -12.10
C LYS A 71 3.27 -10.60 -10.82
N GLY A 72 2.17 -9.92 -10.49
CA GLY A 72 2.07 -9.05 -9.33
C GLY A 72 2.40 -7.59 -9.67
N PRO A 73 2.79 -6.77 -8.67
CA PRO A 73 3.02 -5.36 -8.89
C PRO A 73 4.27 -5.11 -9.74
N HIS A 74 4.16 -4.16 -10.65
CA HIS A 74 5.19 -3.76 -11.58
C HIS A 74 5.30 -2.23 -11.64
N PHE A 75 6.52 -1.71 -11.55
CA PHE A 75 6.81 -0.31 -11.85
C PHE A 75 7.41 -0.26 -13.25
N PRO A 76 6.75 0.38 -14.24
CA PRO A 76 7.26 0.46 -15.59
C PRO A 76 8.57 1.27 -15.67
N ASN A 77 8.74 2.23 -14.75
CA ASN A 77 9.94 3.03 -14.62
C ASN A 77 10.48 2.89 -13.19
N PRO A 78 11.27 1.86 -12.85
CA PRO A 78 11.89 1.77 -11.53
C PRO A 78 13.11 2.69 -11.42
N LEU A 79 13.48 3.05 -10.19
CA LEU A 79 14.62 3.91 -9.90
C LEU A 79 15.94 3.22 -10.24
N GLN A 80 16.61 3.70 -11.29
CA GLN A 80 17.85 3.09 -11.78
C GLN A 80 19.08 3.49 -10.95
N ASN A 81 19.27 4.79 -10.76
CA ASN A 81 20.38 5.40 -10.03
C ASN A 81 20.03 6.87 -9.68
N PRO A 82 20.83 7.57 -8.87
CA PRO A 82 20.51 8.94 -8.47
C PRO A 82 20.60 9.99 -9.58
N ASP A 83 21.32 9.73 -10.67
CA ASP A 83 21.44 10.65 -11.81
C ASP A 83 20.23 10.53 -12.75
N ASP A 84 19.35 9.54 -12.53
CA ASP A 84 18.08 9.40 -13.24
C ASP A 84 17.09 10.49 -12.81
N GLY A 85 16.41 11.10 -13.78
CA GLY A 85 15.48 12.20 -13.55
C GLY A 85 14.34 11.83 -12.61
N GLN A 86 13.91 10.56 -12.61
CA GLN A 86 12.84 10.09 -11.74
C GLN A 86 13.23 10.13 -10.25
N TYR A 87 14.48 9.84 -9.89
CA TYR A 87 14.93 9.94 -8.50
C TYR A 87 14.78 11.38 -7.99
N GLY A 88 15.24 12.36 -8.77
CA GLY A 88 15.11 13.77 -8.44
C GLY A 88 13.65 14.22 -8.31
N GLN A 89 12.77 13.77 -9.21
CA GLN A 89 11.34 14.08 -9.16
C GLN A 89 10.67 13.50 -7.90
N VAL A 90 10.92 12.22 -7.61
CA VAL A 90 10.39 11.55 -6.42
C VAL A 90 10.88 12.23 -5.14
N LEU A 91 12.17 12.59 -5.08
CA LEU A 91 12.74 13.26 -3.91
C LEU A 91 12.24 14.70 -3.75
N ALA A 92 12.02 15.43 -4.83
CA ALA A 92 11.55 16.82 -4.80
C ALA A 92 10.03 16.97 -4.63
N LYS A 93 9.23 15.95 -4.96
CA LYS A 93 7.76 16.03 -4.84
C LYS A 93 7.33 16.32 -3.40
N ASN A 94 6.63 17.42 -3.17
CA ASN A 94 5.93 17.63 -1.90
C ASN A 94 4.68 16.75 -1.88
N VAL A 95 4.63 15.77 -0.99
CA VAL A 95 3.52 14.80 -0.91
C VAL A 95 2.55 15.26 0.17
N ASP A 96 1.38 15.76 -0.22
CA ASP A 96 0.28 15.93 0.72
C ASP A 96 -0.36 14.57 0.98
N VAL A 97 0.08 13.91 2.05
CA VAL A 97 -0.33 12.54 2.40
C VAL A 97 -1.84 12.43 2.67
N ALA A 98 -2.47 13.50 3.16
CA ALA A 98 -3.90 13.53 3.40
C ALA A 98 -4.68 13.58 2.08
N ALA A 99 -4.24 14.43 1.14
CA ALA A 99 -4.87 14.56 -0.16
C ALA A 99 -4.64 13.34 -1.06
N GLU A 100 -3.40 12.84 -1.14
CA GLU A 100 -3.02 11.74 -2.04
C GLU A 100 -3.59 10.39 -1.61
N LEU A 101 -3.77 10.16 -0.31
CA LEU A 101 -4.24 8.88 0.25
C LEU A 101 -5.59 8.99 0.97
N GLY A 102 -6.35 10.06 0.72
CA GLY A 102 -7.66 10.33 1.33
C GLY A 102 -8.62 9.13 1.24
N TYR A 103 -8.65 8.46 0.08
CA TYR A 103 -9.47 7.27 -0.16
C TYR A 103 -9.19 6.12 0.82
N VAL A 104 -7.95 5.98 1.33
CA VAL A 104 -7.61 4.96 2.33
C VAL A 104 -8.29 5.29 3.65
N TYR A 105 -8.29 6.56 4.04
CA TYR A 105 -8.86 7.02 5.31
C TYR A 105 -10.39 6.98 5.27
N ASP A 106 -10.99 7.29 4.12
CA ASP A 106 -12.43 7.13 3.89
C ASP A 106 -12.83 5.64 4.01
N ALA A 107 -12.04 4.73 3.41
CA ALA A 107 -12.27 3.28 3.51
C ALA A 107 -12.15 2.78 4.97
N ILE A 108 -11.14 3.25 5.71
CA ILE A 108 -10.98 2.91 7.13
C ILE A 108 -12.17 3.41 7.96
N THR A 109 -12.57 4.67 7.76
CA THR A 109 -13.70 5.27 8.49
C THR A 109 -14.98 4.48 8.24
N LEU A 110 -15.29 4.20 6.98
CA LEU A 110 -16.48 3.46 6.58
C LEU A 110 -16.45 2.02 7.09
N THR A 111 -15.31 1.34 6.96
CA THR A 111 -15.12 -0.02 7.49
C THR A 111 -15.30 -0.05 8.99
N ARG A 112 -14.73 0.93 9.71
CA ARG A 112 -14.86 0.99 11.17
C ARG A 112 -16.30 1.17 11.61
N GLN A 113 -17.07 2.00 10.90
CA GLN A 113 -18.51 2.16 11.14
C GLN A 113 -19.27 0.86 10.88
N LYS A 114 -19.05 0.21 9.74
CA LYS A 114 -19.75 -1.04 9.36
C LYS A 114 -19.35 -2.26 10.17
N LEU A 115 -18.19 -2.25 10.83
CA LEU A 115 -17.79 -3.31 11.77
C LEU A 115 -18.61 -3.26 13.06
N GLU A 116 -19.24 -2.12 13.40
CA GLU A 116 -20.11 -1.96 14.58
C GLU A 116 -19.47 -2.45 15.89
N GLY A 117 -18.15 -2.37 16.00
CA GLY A 117 -17.39 -2.82 17.17
C GLY A 117 -17.23 -4.33 17.31
N GLN A 118 -17.59 -5.13 16.29
CA GLN A 118 -17.49 -6.58 16.31
C GLN A 118 -16.05 -7.09 16.52
N VAL A 119 -15.09 -6.50 15.81
CA VAL A 119 -13.65 -6.78 15.93
C VAL A 119 -12.84 -5.50 15.69
N PRO A 120 -11.60 -5.39 16.21
CA PRO A 120 -10.71 -4.28 15.87
C PRO A 120 -10.35 -4.24 14.38
N LEU A 121 -10.15 -3.03 13.86
CA LEU A 121 -9.64 -2.78 12.51
C LEU A 121 -8.14 -2.46 12.54
N ILE A 122 -7.34 -3.27 11.84
CA ILE A 122 -5.90 -3.12 11.66
C ILE A 122 -5.64 -2.22 10.43
N GLY A 123 -4.93 -1.13 10.65
CA GLY A 123 -4.26 -0.36 9.62
C GLY A 123 -2.88 -0.94 9.30
N PHE A 124 -2.27 -0.56 8.18
CA PHE A 124 -0.93 -1.03 7.85
C PHE A 124 -0.21 -0.13 6.86
N CYS A 125 1.12 -0.25 6.81
CA CYS A 125 1.95 0.31 5.75
C CYS A 125 3.13 -0.61 5.46
N GLY A 126 3.80 -0.41 4.33
CA GLY A 126 5.09 -1.05 4.07
C GLY A 126 6.20 -0.41 4.90
N ALA A 127 7.18 -1.20 5.35
CA ALA A 127 8.39 -0.65 5.93
C ALA A 127 9.20 0.13 4.86
N PRO A 128 9.91 1.23 5.21
CA PRO A 128 10.64 2.03 4.24
C PRO A 128 11.60 1.23 3.36
N TRP A 129 12.32 0.26 3.95
CA TRP A 129 13.20 -0.65 3.21
C TRP A 129 12.45 -1.47 2.15
N THR A 130 11.31 -2.06 2.50
CA THR A 130 10.53 -2.87 1.57
C THR A 130 9.97 -2.03 0.43
N LEU A 131 9.50 -0.82 0.71
CA LEU A 131 9.00 0.11 -0.30
C LEU A 131 10.12 0.54 -1.25
N PHE A 132 11.29 0.91 -0.69
CA PHE A 132 12.49 1.20 -1.46
C PHE A 132 12.88 0.03 -2.38
N CYS A 133 12.80 -1.21 -1.89
CA CYS A 133 13.05 -2.39 -2.73
C CYS A 133 12.14 -2.45 -3.95
N TYR A 134 10.84 -2.22 -3.79
CA TYR A 134 9.90 -2.21 -4.91
C TYR A 134 10.17 -1.07 -5.89
N MET A 135 10.46 0.13 -5.37
CA MET A 135 10.73 1.32 -6.19
C MET A 135 11.99 1.13 -7.06
N VAL A 136 13.01 0.44 -6.55
CA VAL A 136 14.29 0.20 -7.24
C VAL A 136 14.27 -1.04 -8.13
N GLU A 137 13.71 -2.16 -7.66
CA GLU A 137 13.68 -3.40 -8.44
C GLU A 137 12.54 -3.42 -9.48
N GLY A 138 11.54 -2.57 -9.31
CA GLY A 138 10.38 -2.46 -10.19
C GLY A 138 9.37 -3.61 -10.07
N GLY A 139 9.48 -4.42 -9.02
CA GLY A 139 8.62 -5.56 -8.76
C GLY A 139 9.23 -6.51 -7.73
N GLY A 140 8.59 -7.67 -7.54
CA GLY A 140 9.12 -8.71 -6.66
C GLY A 140 10.36 -9.40 -7.26
N THR A 141 11.40 -9.56 -6.46
CA THR A 141 12.63 -10.28 -6.86
C THR A 141 13.17 -11.12 -5.71
N LYS A 142 14.01 -12.11 -6.03
CA LYS A 142 14.76 -12.91 -5.04
C LYS A 142 16.21 -12.45 -4.88
N LEU A 143 16.73 -11.67 -5.84
CA LEU A 143 18.16 -11.33 -5.89
C LEU A 143 18.48 -10.00 -5.21
N PHE A 144 17.56 -9.03 -5.31
CA PHE A 144 17.72 -7.66 -4.81
C PHE A 144 19.03 -7.00 -5.29
N ALA A 145 19.38 -7.22 -6.56
CA ALA A 145 20.68 -6.83 -7.11
C ALA A 145 20.77 -5.31 -7.29
N GLN A 146 19.69 -4.66 -7.70
CA GLN A 146 19.66 -3.20 -7.91
C GLN A 146 19.65 -2.49 -6.57
N VAL A 147 18.85 -2.96 -5.62
CA VAL A 147 18.82 -2.41 -4.25
C VAL A 147 20.17 -2.52 -3.56
N LYS A 148 20.86 -3.65 -3.70
CA LYS A 148 22.24 -3.81 -3.20
C LYS A 148 23.19 -2.82 -3.87
N THR A 149 23.08 -2.65 -5.19
CA THR A 149 23.86 -1.65 -5.92
C THR A 149 23.63 -0.24 -5.36
N TRP A 150 22.38 0.12 -5.08
CA TRP A 150 22.04 1.41 -4.48
C TRP A 150 22.70 1.62 -3.11
N ILE A 151 22.55 0.68 -2.18
CA ILE A 151 23.09 0.88 -0.82
C ILE A 151 24.63 0.87 -0.77
N TYR A 152 25.29 0.17 -1.70
CA TYR A 152 26.76 0.11 -1.75
C TYR A 152 27.37 1.27 -2.54
N LYS A 153 26.76 1.65 -3.68
CA LYS A 153 27.32 2.66 -4.57
C LYS A 153 26.80 4.07 -4.26
N TYR A 154 25.58 4.18 -3.74
CA TYR A 154 24.88 5.44 -3.49
C TYR A 154 24.27 5.47 -2.07
N PRO A 155 25.08 5.30 -1.01
CA PRO A 155 24.58 5.17 0.36
C PRO A 155 23.85 6.42 0.85
N GLU A 156 24.29 7.62 0.47
CA GLU A 156 23.68 8.87 0.92
C GLU A 156 22.34 9.13 0.23
N GLU A 157 22.24 8.84 -1.07
CA GLU A 157 21.02 8.97 -1.86
C GLU A 157 19.96 7.95 -1.44
N SER A 158 20.41 6.74 -1.08
CA SER A 158 19.58 5.69 -0.50
C SER A 158 19.01 6.12 0.86
N LYS A 159 19.85 6.69 1.76
CA LYS A 159 19.40 7.22 3.05
C LYS A 159 18.40 8.36 2.89
N LYS A 160 18.64 9.30 1.95
CA LYS A 160 17.70 10.40 1.66
C LYS A 160 16.32 9.89 1.25
N LEU A 161 16.28 8.90 0.36
CA LEU A 161 15.01 8.34 -0.08
C LEU A 161 14.32 7.53 1.03
N LEU A 162 15.07 6.72 1.77
CA LEU A 162 14.53 5.98 2.92
C LEU A 162 13.96 6.90 3.99
N ALA A 163 14.63 8.02 4.30
CA ALA A 163 14.15 9.03 5.23
C ALA A 163 12.83 9.64 4.75
N LYS A 164 12.76 10.04 3.47
CA LYS A 164 11.54 10.56 2.88
C LYS A 164 10.38 9.55 2.92
N ILE A 165 10.64 8.29 2.61
CA ILE A 165 9.62 7.23 2.71
C ILE A 165 9.16 7.08 4.16
N ALA A 166 10.09 7.11 5.13
CA ALA A 166 9.77 7.01 6.54
C ALA A 166 8.86 8.16 7.01
N ASP A 167 9.15 9.40 6.62
CA ASP A 167 8.30 10.56 6.94
C ASP A 167 6.87 10.37 6.42
N ILE A 168 6.71 9.92 5.17
CA ILE A 168 5.39 9.64 4.58
C ILE A 168 4.70 8.47 5.30
N CYS A 169 5.44 7.41 5.67
CA CYS A 169 4.88 6.30 6.44
C CYS A 169 4.33 6.77 7.80
N VAL A 170 5.04 7.68 8.50
CA VAL A 170 4.61 8.23 9.79
C VAL A 170 3.28 8.97 9.64
N ASP A 171 3.20 9.90 8.67
CA ASP A 171 1.99 10.67 8.41
C ASP A 171 0.82 9.76 8.02
N HIS A 172 1.09 8.79 7.14
CA HIS A 172 0.08 7.84 6.68
C HIS A 172 -0.48 7.01 7.84
N LEU A 173 0.38 6.42 8.68
CA LEU A 173 -0.05 5.63 9.85
C LEU A 173 -0.83 6.50 10.86
N ALA A 174 -0.38 7.72 11.14
CA ALA A 174 -1.08 8.63 12.04
C ALA A 174 -2.49 8.97 11.53
N LEU A 175 -2.64 9.17 10.21
CA LEU A 175 -3.94 9.42 9.58
C LEU A 175 -4.84 8.18 9.58
N GLN A 176 -4.29 6.97 9.41
CA GLN A 176 -5.07 5.74 9.55
C GLN A 176 -5.66 5.60 10.97
N VAL A 177 -4.88 5.89 12.01
CA VAL A 177 -5.38 5.89 13.40
C VAL A 177 -6.49 6.93 13.59
N LYS A 178 -6.29 8.16 13.08
CA LYS A 178 -7.33 9.21 13.13
C LYS A 178 -8.61 8.81 12.40
N ALA A 179 -8.51 8.06 11.31
CA ALA A 179 -9.64 7.54 10.55
C ALA A 179 -10.37 6.37 11.25
N GLY A 180 -9.77 5.76 12.28
CA GLY A 180 -10.43 4.76 13.12
C GLY A 180 -9.77 3.37 13.13
N ALA A 181 -8.57 3.22 12.54
CA ALA A 181 -7.74 2.05 12.79
C ALA A 181 -7.35 1.96 14.28
N GLN A 182 -7.32 0.75 14.82
CA GLN A 182 -7.08 0.48 16.25
C GLN A 182 -5.73 -0.17 16.53
N VAL A 183 -5.09 -0.68 15.47
CA VAL A 183 -3.78 -1.34 15.47
C VAL A 183 -3.04 -0.91 14.21
#